data_AF-A0A8S2CXH4-F1
#
_entry.id   AF-A0A8S2CXH4-F1
#
_cell.length_a   1.000
_cell.length_b   1.000
_cell.length_c   1.000
_cell.angle_alpha   90.00
_cell.angle_beta   90.00
_cell.angle_gamma   90.00
#
_symmetry.space_group_name_H-M   'P 1'
#
loop_
_entity.id
_entity.type
_entity.pdbx_description
1 polymer ?
#
loop_
_entity_poly.entity_id
_entity_poly.type
_entity_poly.pdbx_seq_one_letter_code
_entity_poly.pdbx_strand_id
1 'polypeptide(L)'
;MSNKWCAKCTVCSIVIKDTTKTTSNFVKHLQTKHSKQYDEWKQLKTKENPVSQQRSITDRFGEPKRRKTYPSSHSRQKELSMGIVKHLIAEMGLPLSLVERNSFKMFMKLVDNKYKCISRRHITRSMLPDPELYVDPFDSRYNSSADEDDEEELLSTQSISDDQNPDDEDKIPLLIMQNA
;
A
#
# COMPACT_ATOMS: atom_id res chain seq x y z
N MET A 1 17.95 30.15 5.44
CA MET A 1 17.66 30.89 6.70
C MET A 1 16.17 30.81 6.96
N SER A 2 15.73 30.12 8.02
CA SER A 2 14.30 29.96 8.33
C SER A 2 13.77 31.21 9.01
N ASN A 3 12.83 31.92 8.36
CA ASN A 3 12.19 33.11 8.93
C ASN A 3 11.33 32.70 10.14
N LYS A 4 11.84 32.97 11.35
CA LYS A 4 11.13 32.74 12.60
C LYS A 4 10.06 33.82 12.77
N TRP A 5 8.79 33.42 12.83
CA TRP A 5 7.69 34.34 13.08
C TRP A 5 7.49 34.47 14.58
N CYS A 6 7.32 35.69 15.07
CA CYS A 6 7.01 35.93 16.47
C CYS A 6 5.87 36.94 16.61
N ALA A 7 4.98 36.70 17.56
CA ALA A 7 3.91 37.61 17.92
C ALA A 7 3.83 37.75 19.44
N LYS A 8 3.53 38.96 19.91
CA LYS A 8 3.36 39.25 21.33
C LYS A 8 1.88 39.11 21.70
N CYS A 9 1.57 38.32 22.71
CA CYS A 9 0.21 38.20 23.22
C CYS A 9 -0.20 39.51 23.91
N THR A 10 -1.37 40.05 23.60
CA THR A 10 -1.86 41.30 24.21
C THR A 10 -2.33 41.13 25.65
N VAL A 11 -2.68 39.90 26.05
CA VAL A 11 -3.24 39.61 27.39
C VAL A 11 -2.13 39.35 28.42
N CYS A 12 -1.10 38.58 28.07
CA CYS A 12 0.02 38.26 28.98
C CYS A 12 1.37 38.83 28.55
N SER A 13 1.43 39.57 27.43
CA SER A 13 2.68 40.14 26.89
C SER A 13 3.79 39.12 26.55
N ILE A 14 3.50 37.82 26.58
CA ILE A 14 4.46 36.76 26.22
C ILE A 14 4.67 36.74 24.70
N VAL A 15 5.92 36.64 24.28
CA VAL A 15 6.29 36.49 22.86
C VAL A 15 6.23 35.01 22.47
N ILE A 16 5.32 34.69 21.55
CA ILE A 16 5.11 33.34 21.02
C ILE A 16 5.87 33.26 19.70
N LYS A 17 6.71 32.24 19.56
CA LYS A 17 7.52 31.99 18.36
C LYS A 17 6.93 30.83 17.58
N ASP A 18 6.84 30.96 16.27
CA ASP A 18 6.49 29.89 15.35
C ASP A 18 7.56 29.76 14.26
N THR A 19 7.82 28.52 13.88
CA THR A 19 8.71 28.18 12.76
C THR A 19 7.91 27.97 11.48
N THR A 20 6.61 27.67 11.62
CA THR A 20 5.66 27.48 10.55
C THR A 20 4.77 28.72 10.44
N LYS A 21 4.37 29.12 9.23
CA LYS A 21 3.39 30.20 9.01
C LYS A 21 1.96 29.76 9.38
N THR A 22 1.82 28.99 10.45
CA THR A 22 0.54 28.48 10.94
C THR A 22 0.16 29.19 12.22
N THR A 23 -1.13 29.17 12.57
CA THR A 23 -1.63 29.84 13.78
C THR A 23 -1.75 28.91 14.98
N SER A 24 -1.37 27.64 14.82
CA SER A 24 -1.60 26.58 15.81
C SER A 24 -0.93 26.86 17.15
N ASN A 25 0.26 27.46 17.15
CA ASN A 25 0.97 27.80 18.39
C ASN A 25 0.31 28.97 19.14
N PHE A 26 -0.25 29.94 18.44
CA PHE A 26 -1.01 31.04 19.06
C PHE A 26 -2.34 30.55 19.65
N VAL A 27 -3.04 29.65 18.95
CA VAL A 27 -4.30 29.06 19.45
C VAL A 27 -4.05 28.22 20.69
N LYS A 28 -2.99 27.38 20.70
CA LYS A 28 -2.61 26.61 21.89
C LYS A 28 -2.25 27.50 23.09
N HIS A 29 -1.56 28.62 22.83
CA HIS A 29 -1.26 29.59 23.88
C HIS A 29 -2.55 30.16 24.48
N LEU A 30 -3.52 30.55 23.66
CA LEU A 30 -4.81 31.04 24.13
C LEU A 30 -5.56 29.95 24.93
N GLN A 31 -5.62 28.72 24.42
CA GLN A 31 -6.30 27.62 25.11
C GLN A 31 -5.70 27.30 26.49
N THR A 32 -4.37 27.40 26.64
CA THR A 32 -3.68 26.99 27.87
C THR A 32 -3.51 28.11 28.89
N LYS A 33 -3.30 29.35 28.45
CA LYS A 33 -3.03 30.51 29.32
C LYS A 33 -4.22 31.45 29.46
N HIS A 34 -5.16 31.42 28.52
CA HIS A 34 -6.24 32.39 28.38
C HIS A 34 -7.56 31.69 28.00
N SER A 35 -7.98 30.70 28.81
CA SER A 35 -9.18 29.89 28.51
C SER A 35 -10.42 30.74 28.27
N LYS A 36 -10.62 31.81 29.06
CA LYS A 36 -11.77 32.72 28.90
C LYS A 36 -11.80 33.37 27.52
N GLN A 37 -10.67 33.92 27.09
CA GLN A 37 -10.53 34.57 25.78
C GLN A 37 -10.62 33.55 24.63
N TYR A 38 -10.16 32.32 24.85
CA TYR A 38 -10.32 31.22 23.90
C TYR A 38 -11.80 30.82 23.73
N ASP A 39 -12.54 30.75 24.84
CA ASP A 39 -13.96 30.41 24.83
C ASP A 39 -14.81 31.50 24.17
N GLU A 40 -14.51 32.77 24.44
CA GLU A 40 -15.12 33.93 23.77
C GLU A 40 -14.85 33.91 22.25
N TRP A 41 -13.59 33.72 21.86
CA TRP A 41 -13.21 33.59 20.45
C TRP A 41 -13.93 32.42 19.76
N LYS A 42 -14.03 31.27 20.42
CA LYS A 42 -14.69 30.07 19.91
C LYS A 42 -16.20 30.29 19.75
N GLN A 43 -16.83 30.97 20.70
CA GLN A 43 -18.25 31.31 20.65
C GLN A 43 -18.56 32.32 19.55
N LEU A 44 -17.73 33.37 19.37
CA LEU A 44 -17.86 34.34 18.28
C LEU A 44 -17.75 33.67 16.91
N LYS A 45 -16.76 32.78 16.75
CA LYS A 45 -16.60 31.99 15.51
C LYS A 45 -17.80 31.11 15.17
N THR A 46 -18.57 30.72 16.18
CA THR A 46 -19.75 29.85 16.03
C THR A 46 -21.04 30.68 15.84
N LYS A 47 -21.13 31.88 16.43
CA LYS A 47 -22.31 32.75 16.36
C LYS A 47 -22.39 33.60 15.10
N GLU A 48 -21.26 33.98 14.50
CA GLU A 48 -21.22 34.78 13.25
C GLU A 48 -21.57 33.98 11.97
N ASN A 49 -22.01 32.72 12.08
CA ASN A 49 -22.42 31.92 10.93
C ASN A 49 -23.70 31.08 11.18
N PRO A 50 -24.91 31.67 11.05
CA PRO A 50 -26.12 30.87 10.92
C PRO A 50 -26.34 30.38 9.46
N VAL A 51 -25.83 31.08 8.44
CA VAL A 51 -26.05 30.72 7.02
C VAL A 51 -24.84 31.15 6.18
N SER A 52 -23.70 30.51 6.39
CA SER A 52 -22.61 30.43 5.41
C SER A 52 -21.59 29.45 5.97
N GLN A 53 -21.80 28.17 5.70
CA GLN A 53 -20.66 27.27 5.66
C GLN A 53 -19.80 27.73 4.49
N GLN A 54 -18.96 28.72 4.71
CA GLN A 54 -17.86 29.04 3.83
C GLN A 54 -16.92 27.85 3.95
N ARG A 55 -17.19 26.85 3.11
CA ARG A 55 -16.36 25.68 2.92
C ARG A 55 -14.93 26.15 2.74
N SER A 56 -14.00 25.48 3.43
CA SER A 56 -12.57 25.69 3.27
C SER A 56 -12.23 25.84 1.79
N ILE A 57 -11.28 26.71 1.41
CA ILE A 57 -10.84 26.87 0.00
C ILE A 57 -10.36 25.52 -0.58
N THR A 58 -9.96 24.57 0.26
CA THR A 58 -9.67 23.18 -0.11
C THR A 58 -10.87 22.38 -0.61
N ASP A 59 -12.10 22.84 -0.38
CA ASP A 59 -13.34 22.17 -0.81
C ASP A 59 -13.82 22.64 -2.21
N ARG A 60 -13.24 23.74 -2.73
CA ARG A 60 -13.49 24.21 -4.11
C ARG A 60 -12.63 23.51 -5.15
N PHE A 61 -11.45 23.03 -4.76
CA PHE A 61 -10.76 21.98 -5.48
C PHE A 61 -11.35 20.67 -4.98
N GLY A 62 -12.48 20.24 -5.55
CA GLY A 62 -13.21 19.07 -5.06
C GLY A 62 -12.25 17.91 -4.78
N GLU A 63 -11.95 17.68 -3.49
CA GLU A 63 -11.18 16.52 -3.07
C GLU A 63 -12.04 15.35 -3.54
N PRO A 64 -11.57 14.53 -4.50
CA PRO A 64 -12.42 13.52 -5.11
C PRO A 64 -12.96 12.69 -3.97
N LYS A 65 -14.30 12.73 -3.75
CA LYS A 65 -15.01 12.04 -2.65
C LYS A 65 -14.27 10.73 -2.42
N ARG A 66 -13.48 10.64 -1.34
CA ARG A 66 -12.53 9.53 -1.17
C ARG A 66 -13.33 8.26 -1.38
N ARG A 67 -13.02 7.53 -2.47
CA ARG A 67 -13.80 6.35 -2.84
C ARG A 67 -13.79 5.45 -1.63
N LYS A 68 -14.98 5.15 -1.07
CA LYS A 68 -15.09 4.33 0.13
C LYS A 68 -14.60 2.94 -0.23
N THR A 69 -13.39 2.61 0.21
CA THR A 69 -12.85 1.25 0.12
C THR A 69 -13.62 0.34 1.06
N TYR A 70 -13.64 -0.96 0.77
CA TYR A 70 -14.24 -1.93 1.67
C TYR A 70 -13.55 -1.92 3.04
N PRO A 71 -14.31 -1.99 4.15
CA PRO A 71 -13.73 -2.26 5.45
C PRO A 71 -13.15 -3.69 5.48
N SER A 72 -12.19 -3.94 6.38
CA SER A 72 -11.52 -5.25 6.48
C SER A 72 -12.47 -6.42 6.78
N SER A 73 -13.63 -6.14 7.39
CA SER A 73 -14.65 -7.14 7.71
C SER A 73 -15.53 -7.52 6.51
N HIS A 74 -15.50 -6.74 5.42
CA HIS A 74 -16.37 -6.95 4.27
C HIS A 74 -16.07 -8.28 3.57
N SER A 75 -17.13 -9.02 3.21
CA SER A 75 -17.01 -10.34 2.55
C SER A 75 -16.15 -10.29 1.29
N ARG A 76 -16.44 -9.36 0.37
CA ARG A 76 -15.68 -9.19 -0.88
C ARG A 76 -14.19 -8.88 -0.67
N GLN A 77 -13.87 -8.10 0.37
CA GLN A 77 -12.48 -7.77 0.71
C GLN A 77 -11.71 -9.03 1.14
N LYS A 78 -12.36 -9.89 1.94
CA LYS A 78 -11.79 -11.17 2.37
C LYS A 78 -11.66 -12.15 1.21
N GLU A 79 -12.71 -12.28 0.41
CA GLU A 79 -12.76 -13.17 -0.76
C GLU A 79 -11.62 -12.89 -1.74
N LEU A 80 -11.47 -11.63 -2.17
CA LEU A 80 -10.39 -11.24 -3.07
C LEU A 80 -9.00 -11.43 -2.44
N SER A 81 -8.84 -11.09 -1.15
CA SER A 81 -7.56 -11.28 -0.47
C SER A 81 -7.19 -12.76 -0.35
N MET A 82 -8.16 -13.61 -0.02
CA MET A 82 -7.97 -15.06 0.07
C MET A 82 -7.68 -15.67 -1.30
N GLY A 83 -8.39 -15.23 -2.35
CA GLY A 83 -8.15 -15.69 -3.72
C GLY A 83 -6.75 -15.33 -4.22
N ILE A 84 -6.25 -14.12 -3.91
CA ILE A 84 -4.87 -13.73 -4.24
C ILE A 84 -3.88 -14.64 -3.51
N VAL A 85 -4.05 -14.87 -2.21
CA VAL A 85 -3.13 -15.71 -1.43
C VAL A 85 -3.16 -17.16 -1.91
N LYS A 86 -4.35 -17.73 -2.10
CA LYS A 86 -4.50 -19.13 -2.50
C LYS A 86 -4.05 -19.37 -3.94
N HIS A 87 -4.61 -18.64 -4.90
CA HIS A 87 -4.41 -18.95 -6.31
C HIS A 87 -3.14 -18.32 -6.89
N LEU A 88 -2.84 -17.07 -6.55
CA LEU A 88 -1.67 -16.40 -7.13
C LEU A 88 -0.38 -16.73 -6.38
N ILE A 89 -0.41 -16.75 -5.06
CA ILE A 89 0.81 -16.95 -4.26
C ILE A 89 1.06 -18.43 -4.02
N ALA A 90 0.09 -19.18 -3.48
CA ALA A 90 0.30 -20.58 -3.11
C ALA A 90 0.27 -21.53 -4.33
N GLU A 91 -0.74 -21.45 -5.19
CA GLU A 91 -0.87 -22.36 -6.35
C GLU A 91 0.05 -21.98 -7.52
N MET A 92 0.10 -20.69 -7.89
CA MET A 92 0.96 -20.22 -9.00
C MET A 92 2.40 -19.88 -8.58
N GLY A 93 2.71 -19.91 -7.28
CA GLY A 93 4.07 -19.63 -6.78
C GLY A 93 4.55 -18.18 -6.98
N LEU A 94 3.64 -17.21 -7.18
CA LEU A 94 4.05 -15.83 -7.39
C LEU A 94 4.62 -15.21 -6.09
N PRO A 95 5.64 -14.33 -6.19
CA PRO A 95 6.28 -13.76 -5.01
C PRO A 95 5.32 -12.87 -4.20
N LEU A 96 5.45 -12.85 -2.88
CA LEU A 96 4.62 -11.99 -2.00
C LEU A 96 4.79 -10.50 -2.30
N SER A 97 5.92 -10.10 -2.88
CA SER A 97 6.14 -8.71 -3.29
C SER A 97 5.14 -8.25 -4.35
N LEU A 98 4.52 -9.17 -5.10
CA LEU A 98 3.54 -8.88 -6.16
C LEU A 98 2.43 -7.94 -5.69
N VAL A 99 1.85 -8.19 -4.50
CA VAL A 99 0.70 -7.40 -3.99
C VAL A 99 1.07 -5.96 -3.66
N GLU A 100 2.37 -5.66 -3.53
CA GLU A 100 2.88 -4.33 -3.25
C GLU A 100 3.33 -3.58 -4.51
N ARG A 101 3.50 -4.28 -5.65
CA ARG A 101 3.86 -3.68 -6.93
C ARG A 101 2.77 -2.72 -7.41
N ASN A 102 3.18 -1.54 -7.89
CA ASN A 102 2.24 -0.52 -8.36
C ASN A 102 1.39 -0.99 -9.53
N SER A 103 1.97 -1.73 -10.49
CA SER A 103 1.22 -2.28 -11.63
C SER A 103 0.10 -3.22 -11.18
N PHE A 104 0.38 -4.10 -10.23
CA PHE A 104 -0.63 -4.99 -9.65
C PHE A 104 -1.73 -4.20 -8.92
N LYS A 105 -1.37 -3.18 -8.13
CA LYS A 105 -2.34 -2.30 -7.47
C LYS A 105 -3.23 -1.55 -8.48
N MET A 106 -2.68 -1.13 -9.61
CA MET A 106 -3.47 -0.47 -10.67
C MET A 106 -4.40 -1.47 -11.36
N PHE A 107 -3.91 -2.67 -11.68
CA PHE A 107 -4.75 -3.75 -12.20
C PHE A 107 -5.91 -4.06 -11.25
N MET A 108 -5.64 -4.21 -9.95
CA MET A 108 -6.69 -4.49 -8.97
C MET A 108 -7.71 -3.35 -8.85
N LYS A 109 -7.33 -2.09 -9.10
CA LYS A 109 -8.30 -0.99 -9.16
C LYS A 109 -9.23 -1.07 -10.38
N LEU A 110 -8.80 -1.71 -11.46
CA LEU A 110 -9.64 -2.00 -12.64
C LEU A 110 -10.58 -3.17 -12.33
N VAL A 111 -10.08 -4.21 -11.67
CA VAL A 111 -10.87 -5.37 -11.25
C VAL A 111 -11.94 -4.98 -10.22
N ASP A 112 -11.54 -4.29 -9.16
CA ASP A 112 -12.44 -3.82 -8.11
C ASP A 112 -11.90 -2.53 -7.48
N ASN A 113 -12.51 -1.39 -7.82
CA ASN A 113 -12.04 -0.09 -7.38
C ASN A 113 -12.27 0.21 -5.89
N LYS A 114 -13.04 -0.61 -5.17
CA LYS A 114 -13.28 -0.51 -3.72
C LYS A 114 -12.38 -1.46 -2.94
N TYR A 115 -11.78 -2.44 -3.60
CA TYR A 115 -10.83 -3.35 -2.98
C TYR A 115 -9.56 -2.62 -2.53
N LYS A 116 -9.12 -2.94 -1.31
CA LYS A 116 -7.82 -2.51 -0.79
C LYS A 116 -6.83 -3.66 -0.87
N CYS A 117 -5.75 -3.51 -1.64
CA CYS A 117 -4.73 -4.55 -1.72
C CYS A 117 -4.17 -4.91 -0.34
N ILE A 118 -4.08 -6.22 -0.09
CA ILE A 118 -3.44 -6.80 1.08
C ILE A 118 -1.94 -6.47 1.08
N SER A 119 -1.35 -6.29 2.27
CA SER A 119 0.10 -6.07 2.39
C SER A 119 0.84 -7.40 2.54
N ARG A 120 2.09 -7.46 2.06
CA ARG A 120 2.97 -8.63 2.23
C ARG A 120 3.02 -9.05 3.69
N ARG A 121 3.22 -8.08 4.58
CA ARG A 121 3.29 -8.31 6.04
C ARG A 121 2.03 -8.98 6.60
N HIS A 122 0.84 -8.64 6.09
CA HIS A 122 -0.40 -9.27 6.57
C HIS A 122 -0.49 -10.72 6.09
N ILE A 123 -0.12 -10.99 4.83
CA ILE A 123 -0.08 -12.35 4.28
C ILE A 123 0.83 -13.23 5.13
N THR A 124 2.10 -12.82 5.28
CA THR A 124 3.11 -13.57 6.04
C THR A 124 2.66 -13.84 7.48
N ARG A 125 2.06 -12.86 8.16
CA ARG A 125 1.74 -12.99 9.60
C ARG A 125 0.44 -13.71 9.92
N SER A 126 -0.50 -13.80 8.99
CA SER A 126 -1.88 -14.17 9.34
C SER A 126 -2.64 -14.99 8.32
N MET A 127 -2.11 -15.16 7.11
CA MET A 127 -2.78 -15.96 6.07
C MET A 127 -1.96 -17.15 5.60
N LEU A 128 -0.68 -17.23 5.95
CA LEU A 128 0.14 -18.42 5.71
C LEU A 128 0.06 -19.36 6.93
N PRO A 129 -0.13 -20.68 6.73
CA PRO A 129 -0.25 -21.66 7.81
C PRO A 129 0.96 -21.73 8.73
N ASP A 130 2.17 -21.48 8.20
CA ASP A 130 3.40 -21.35 8.98
C ASP A 130 4.29 -20.26 8.36
N PRO A 131 4.40 -19.09 9.00
CA PRO A 131 5.25 -17.99 8.50
C PRO A 131 6.73 -18.37 8.37
N GLU A 132 7.19 -19.37 9.14
CA GLU A 132 8.57 -19.85 9.18
C GLU A 132 8.90 -20.85 8.06
N LEU A 133 7.90 -21.50 7.48
CA LEU A 133 8.08 -22.48 6.39
C LEU A 133 7.95 -21.85 5.00
N TYR A 134 7.47 -20.61 4.92
CA TYR A 134 7.41 -19.89 3.65
C TYR A 134 8.72 -19.15 3.40
N VAL A 135 9.59 -19.77 2.61
CA VAL A 135 10.80 -19.14 2.05
C VAL A 135 10.42 -18.51 0.71
N ASP A 136 10.43 -17.17 0.63
CA ASP A 136 10.22 -16.45 -0.64
C ASP A 136 11.47 -16.67 -1.52
N PRO A 137 11.38 -17.40 -2.65
CA PRO A 137 12.55 -17.70 -3.49
C PRO A 137 13.20 -16.44 -4.08
N PHE A 138 12.54 -15.29 -3.98
CA PHE A 138 13.02 -14.00 -4.47
C PHE A 138 13.32 -12.98 -3.35
N ASP A 139 13.31 -13.37 -2.06
CA ASP A 139 13.80 -12.49 -0.99
C ASP A 139 15.33 -12.39 -1.09
N SER A 140 15.80 -11.22 -1.53
CA SER A 140 17.23 -10.88 -1.67
C SER A 140 18.08 -11.11 -0.42
N ARG A 141 17.47 -11.27 0.77
CA ARG A 141 18.17 -11.61 2.02
C ARG A 141 18.50 -13.09 2.16
N TYR A 142 17.96 -13.96 1.32
CA TYR A 142 18.21 -15.41 1.34
C TYR A 142 19.38 -15.82 0.42
N ASN A 143 19.78 -14.97 -0.52
CA ASN A 143 20.80 -15.27 -1.51
C ASN A 143 22.26 -15.10 -1.01
N SER A 144 22.50 -15.19 0.30
CA SER A 144 23.84 -15.05 0.91
C SER A 144 24.34 -16.31 1.60
N SER A 145 23.68 -17.44 1.41
CA SER A 145 24.09 -18.73 1.97
C SER A 145 23.63 -19.86 1.04
N ALA A 146 24.24 -19.92 -0.14
CA ALA A 146 24.34 -21.15 -0.89
C ALA A 146 25.72 -21.73 -0.55
N ASP A 147 25.75 -22.67 0.39
CA ASP A 147 26.86 -23.60 0.50
C ASP A 147 26.82 -24.45 -0.78
N GLU A 148 27.86 -24.31 -1.59
CA GLU A 148 28.09 -25.06 -2.82
C GLU A 148 28.63 -26.44 -2.46
N ASP A 149 27.81 -27.39 -2.02
CA ASP A 149 28.22 -28.79 -1.92
C ASP A 149 26.97 -29.68 -1.98
N ASP A 150 26.68 -30.25 -3.17
CA ASP A 150 26.03 -31.55 -3.41
C ASP A 150 25.59 -31.66 -4.89
N GLU A 151 26.57 -31.70 -5.80
CA GLU A 151 26.39 -32.28 -7.15
C GLU A 151 27.26 -33.55 -7.23
N GLU A 152 26.73 -34.68 -6.75
CA GLU A 152 27.13 -36.01 -7.23
C GLU A 152 26.19 -37.05 -6.61
N GLU A 153 25.21 -37.57 -7.36
CA GLU A 153 24.94 -39.01 -7.40
C GLU A 153 23.84 -39.39 -8.41
N LEU A 154 24.24 -40.21 -9.39
CA LEU A 154 23.46 -41.29 -10.02
C LEU A 154 22.49 -40.94 -11.16
N LEU A 155 23.07 -40.58 -12.32
CA LEU A 155 22.57 -41.04 -13.61
C LEU A 155 23.25 -42.37 -13.97
N SER A 156 22.60 -43.48 -13.61
CA SER A 156 22.94 -44.82 -14.09
C SER A 156 21.74 -45.44 -14.79
N THR A 157 21.81 -45.37 -16.13
CA THR A 157 21.30 -46.32 -17.15
C THR A 157 19.96 -47.02 -16.91
N GLN A 158 19.02 -46.78 -17.83
CA GLN A 158 18.29 -47.88 -18.46
C GLN A 158 18.05 -47.59 -19.95
N SER A 159 18.77 -48.36 -20.75
CA SER A 159 18.65 -48.61 -22.17
C SER A 159 17.27 -49.16 -22.54
N ILE A 160 16.61 -48.57 -23.54
CA ILE A 160 15.61 -49.23 -24.35
C ILE A 160 15.99 -48.99 -25.82
N SER A 161 16.20 -50.10 -26.51
CA SER A 161 16.55 -50.24 -27.92
C SER A 161 15.35 -50.02 -28.84
N ASP A 162 15.63 -49.35 -29.95
CA ASP A 162 15.07 -49.42 -31.31
C ASP A 162 13.79 -50.24 -31.58
N ASP A 163 12.79 -49.58 -32.17
CA ASP A 163 12.18 -50.07 -33.42
C ASP A 163 11.52 -48.92 -34.24
N GLN A 164 11.68 -49.01 -35.56
CA GLN A 164 11.30 -48.05 -36.63
C GLN A 164 9.76 -47.91 -36.76
N ASN A 165 9.13 -46.86 -37.32
CA ASN A 165 9.31 -46.19 -38.62
C ASN A 165 8.34 -44.96 -38.69
N PRO A 166 8.24 -44.17 -39.80
CA PRO A 166 8.10 -42.72 -39.79
C PRO A 166 6.67 -42.31 -40.21
N ASP A 167 6.49 -41.06 -40.60
CA ASP A 167 5.27 -40.49 -41.20
C ASP A 167 4.20 -40.11 -40.18
N ASP A 168 4.28 -38.87 -39.69
CA ASP A 168 3.21 -37.91 -39.96
C ASP A 168 3.70 -36.49 -39.69
N GLU A 169 3.82 -35.76 -40.79
CA GLU A 169 3.85 -34.30 -40.80
C GLU A 169 2.57 -33.76 -40.16
N ASP A 170 2.69 -32.90 -39.15
CA ASP A 170 1.76 -31.78 -39.01
C ASP A 170 2.32 -30.66 -38.10
N LYS A 171 3.01 -29.73 -38.79
CA LYS A 171 2.88 -28.26 -38.66
C LYS A 171 2.57 -27.70 -37.27
N ILE A 172 3.62 -27.24 -36.58
CA ILE A 172 3.53 -26.20 -35.57
C ILE A 172 3.84 -24.84 -36.24
N PRO A 173 2.89 -23.90 -36.37
CA PRO A 173 3.22 -22.55 -36.83
C PRO A 173 3.86 -21.74 -35.70
N LEU A 174 5.17 -21.54 -35.81
CA LEU A 174 5.90 -20.42 -35.23
C LEU A 174 5.26 -19.10 -35.69
N LEU A 175 4.71 -18.31 -34.77
CA LEU A 175 4.43 -16.89 -35.02
C LEU A 175 5.37 -16.04 -34.18
N ILE A 176 6.39 -15.55 -34.90
CA ILE A 176 7.41 -14.62 -34.50
C ILE A 176 6.78 -13.23 -34.29
N MET A 177 7.19 -12.58 -33.20
CA MET A 177 7.01 -11.15 -32.94
C MET A 177 7.62 -10.30 -34.05
N GLN A 178 6.92 -9.27 -34.52
CA GLN A 178 7.56 -8.10 -35.11
C GLN A 178 6.97 -6.81 -34.55
N ASN A 179 7.88 -5.98 -34.03
CA ASN A 179 7.68 -4.60 -33.67
C ASN A 179 7.61 -3.73 -34.93
N ALA A 180 6.68 -2.79 -34.96
CA ALA A 180 6.79 -1.49 -35.62
C ALA A 180 5.95 -0.48 -34.82
#